data_AF-A0A3D3YVI6-F1
#
_entry.id   AF-A0A3D3YVI6-F1
#
_cell.length_a   1.000
_cell.length_b   1.000
_cell.length_c   1.000
_cell.angle_alpha   90.00
_cell.angle_beta   90.00
_cell.angle_gamma   90.00
#
_symmetry.space_group_name_H-M   'P 1'
#
loop_
_entity.id
_entity.type
_entity.pdbx_description
1 polymer ?
#
loop_
_entity_poly.entity_id
_entity_poly.type
_entity_poly.pdbx_seq_one_letter_code
_entity_poly.pdbx_strand_id
1 'polypeptide(L)'
;MDEALASLDDAFGGRGRLLLLAGEPGIGKSRFAEEVAARAVDRGATVLWGRCWEAGGAPAYWPWVQLLRAYLRTGDPATIREEMGSGATDIAQMLPDVHDLFPEIPSPPSVDPESARFQLFDSTARFLTNAGAAAPLALVLDDLHA
;
A
#
# COMPACT_ATOMS: atom_id res chain seq x y z
N MET A 1 -8.92 21.07 -1.48
CA MET A 1 -9.84 20.05 -2.05
C MET A 1 -9.52 19.87 -3.52
N ASP A 2 -9.52 20.93 -4.33
CA ASP A 2 -9.31 20.88 -5.79
C ASP A 2 -8.05 20.12 -6.22
N GLU A 3 -6.91 20.36 -5.59
CA GLU A 3 -5.65 19.64 -5.88
C GLU A 3 -5.75 18.13 -5.64
N ALA A 4 -6.47 17.72 -4.59
CA ALA A 4 -6.67 16.30 -4.29
C ALA A 4 -7.61 15.65 -5.31
N LEU A 5 -8.65 16.36 -5.75
CA LEU A 5 -9.55 15.88 -6.80
C LEU A 5 -8.84 15.79 -8.15
N ALA A 6 -8.04 16.77 -8.52
CA ALA A 6 -7.22 16.74 -9.73
C ALA A 6 -6.22 15.57 -9.70
N SER A 7 -5.66 15.27 -8.52
CA SER A 7 -4.78 14.11 -8.35
C SER A 7 -5.52 12.78 -8.49
N LEU A 8 -6.77 12.70 -8.01
CA LEU A 8 -7.62 11.54 -8.29
C LEU A 8 -7.91 11.44 -9.80
N ASP A 9 -8.23 12.53 -10.48
CA ASP A 9 -8.47 12.54 -11.93
C ASP A 9 -7.26 12.02 -12.70
N ASP A 10 -6.05 12.43 -12.32
CA ASP A 10 -4.81 11.92 -12.88
C ASP A 10 -4.64 10.42 -12.62
N ALA A 11 -4.92 9.94 -11.40
CA ALA A 11 -4.82 8.52 -11.05
C ALA A 11 -5.79 7.67 -11.88
N PHE A 12 -7.03 8.12 -12.06
CA PHE A 12 -8.00 7.48 -12.97
C PHE A 12 -7.58 7.56 -14.45
N GLY A 13 -6.76 8.55 -14.82
CA GLY A 13 -6.11 8.65 -16.12
C GLY A 13 -4.81 7.83 -16.25
N GLY A 14 -4.48 6.97 -15.27
CA GLY A 14 -3.27 6.14 -15.26
C GLY A 14 -1.99 6.88 -14.88
N ARG A 15 -2.10 8.10 -14.32
CA ARG A 15 -0.96 8.91 -13.86
C ARG A 15 -0.93 8.93 -12.33
N GLY A 16 0.01 8.19 -11.75
CA GLY A 16 0.22 8.17 -10.30
C GLY A 16 0.52 9.55 -9.71
N ARG A 17 0.02 9.80 -8.50
CA ARG A 17 0.21 11.05 -7.75
C ARG A 17 0.55 10.75 -6.29
N LEU A 18 1.31 11.65 -5.68
CA LEU A 18 1.61 11.66 -4.26
C LEU A 18 1.15 13.00 -3.69
N LEU A 19 0.37 12.95 -2.62
CA LEU A 19 -0.08 14.12 -1.88
C LEU A 19 0.45 14.05 -0.46
N LEU A 20 1.08 15.12 0.01
CA LEU A 20 1.51 15.26 1.39
C LEU A 20 0.57 16.24 2.11
N LEU A 21 -0.16 15.74 3.10
CA LEU A 21 -1.03 16.55 3.94
C LEU A 21 -0.26 17.06 5.15
N ALA A 22 0.13 18.32 5.13
CA ALA A 22 0.83 18.99 6.24
C ALA A 22 -0.07 20.04 6.89
N GLY A 23 0.08 20.21 8.21
CA GLY A 23 -0.69 21.20 8.97
C GLY A 23 -0.69 20.89 10.46
N GLU A 24 -1.21 21.83 11.25
CA GLU A 24 -1.24 21.74 12.71
C GLU A 24 -1.98 20.48 13.22
N PRO A 25 -1.60 19.94 14.38
CA PRO A 25 -2.39 18.90 15.04
C PRO A 25 -3.85 19.35 15.20
N GLY A 26 -4.80 18.48 14.83
CA GLY A 26 -6.23 18.79 14.93
C GLY A 26 -6.82 19.66 13.82
N ILE A 27 -6.04 20.13 12.83
CA ILE A 27 -6.58 20.93 11.69
C ILE A 27 -7.51 20.16 10.75
N GLY A 28 -7.68 18.84 10.98
CA GLY A 28 -8.57 17.99 10.19
C GLY A 28 -7.91 17.24 9.03
N LYS A 29 -6.59 16.99 9.08
CA LYS A 29 -5.85 16.24 8.03
C LYS A 29 -6.46 14.85 7.76
N SER A 30 -6.68 14.05 8.80
CA SER A 30 -7.27 12.71 8.67
C SER A 30 -8.69 12.77 8.11
N ARG A 31 -9.52 13.71 8.59
CA ARG A 31 -10.85 13.95 8.03
C ARG A 31 -10.80 14.33 6.54
N PHE A 32 -9.85 15.16 6.14
CA PHE A 32 -9.65 15.51 4.73
C PHE A 32 -9.27 14.27 3.90
N ALA A 33 -8.35 13.44 4.40
CA ALA A 33 -7.98 12.19 3.74
C ALA A 33 -9.16 11.21 3.63
N GLU A 34 -10.01 11.11 4.66
CA GLU A 34 -11.25 10.30 4.66
C GLU A 34 -12.22 10.79 3.58
N GLU A 35 -12.38 12.11 3.45
CA GLU A 35 -13.23 12.72 2.43
C GLU A 35 -12.71 12.50 0.99
N VAL A 36 -11.39 12.48 0.79
CA VAL A 36 -10.79 12.16 -0.51
C VAL A 36 -10.92 10.67 -0.82
N ALA A 37 -10.69 9.82 0.18
CA ALA A 37 -10.88 8.37 0.09
C ALA A 37 -12.33 8.00 -0.29
N ALA A 38 -13.32 8.59 0.38
CA ALA A 38 -14.73 8.34 0.06
C ALA A 38 -15.05 8.66 -1.41
N ARG A 39 -14.55 9.78 -1.94
CA ARG A 39 -14.72 10.14 -3.36
C ARG A 39 -13.98 9.21 -4.31
N ALA A 40 -12.84 8.65 -3.89
CA ALA A 40 -12.13 7.65 -4.67
C ALA A 40 -12.95 6.34 -4.76
N VAL A 41 -13.52 5.88 -3.64
CA VAL A 41 -14.42 4.71 -3.58
C VAL A 41 -15.66 4.92 -4.46
N ASP A 42 -16.30 6.09 -4.37
CA ASP A 42 -17.49 6.42 -5.20
C ASP A 42 -17.21 6.35 -6.71
N ARG A 43 -15.94 6.48 -7.10
CA ARG A 43 -15.47 6.39 -8.49
C ARG A 43 -14.92 5.00 -8.86
N GLY A 44 -14.93 4.04 -7.94
CA GLY A 44 -14.48 2.67 -8.16
C GLY A 44 -13.00 2.41 -7.87
N ALA A 45 -12.31 3.33 -7.18
CA ALA A 45 -10.94 3.04 -6.70
C ALA A 45 -10.97 2.12 -5.50
N THR A 46 -9.93 1.30 -5.35
CA THR A 46 -9.67 0.56 -4.12
C THR A 46 -8.89 1.46 -3.17
N VAL A 47 -9.47 1.74 -1.99
CA VAL A 47 -8.80 2.52 -0.93
C VAL A 47 -8.22 1.58 0.11
N LEU A 48 -6.95 1.77 0.43
CA LEU A 48 -6.25 1.09 1.51
C LEU A 48 -5.75 2.14 2.50
N TRP A 49 -5.89 1.88 3.80
CA TRP A 49 -5.46 2.78 4.86
C TRP A 49 -4.46 2.12 5.83
N GLY A 50 -3.32 2.76 6.02
CA GLY A 50 -2.31 2.44 7.03
C GLY A 50 -2.19 3.59 8.04
N ARG A 51 -2.08 3.26 9.32
CA ARG A 51 -1.88 4.25 10.39
C ARG A 51 -0.55 3.98 11.07
N CYS A 52 0.26 5.02 11.18
CA CYS A 52 1.47 4.96 11.98
C CYS A 52 1.15 4.67 13.45
N TRP A 53 2.10 4.03 14.12
CA TRP A 53 1.93 3.61 15.50
C TRP A 53 2.59 4.60 16.45
N GLU A 54 1.77 5.27 17.26
CA GLU A 54 2.21 6.35 18.15
C GLU A 54 2.96 5.84 19.41
N ALA A 55 2.66 4.64 19.88
CA ALA A 55 3.11 4.18 21.20
C ALA A 55 4.53 3.56 21.20
N GLY A 56 5.27 3.69 20.10
CA GLY A 56 6.59 3.06 19.91
C GLY A 56 6.54 1.54 19.75
N GLY A 57 7.63 0.95 19.24
CA GLY A 57 7.75 -0.51 19.08
C GLY A 57 6.94 -1.10 17.92
N ALA A 58 6.48 -0.27 16.98
CA ALA A 58 5.84 -0.77 15.76
C ALA A 58 6.79 -1.66 14.96
N PRO A 59 6.29 -2.73 14.32
CA PRO A 59 7.08 -3.46 13.34
C PRO A 59 7.60 -2.53 12.23
N ALA A 60 8.74 -2.91 11.63
CA ALA A 60 9.23 -2.22 10.45
C ALA A 60 8.15 -2.18 9.36
N TYR A 61 8.00 -1.02 8.70
CA TYR A 61 7.04 -0.82 7.62
C TYR A 61 5.57 -1.02 8.01
N TRP A 62 5.22 -0.86 9.29
CA TRP A 62 3.89 -1.16 9.81
C TRP A 62 2.70 -0.60 8.98
N PRO A 63 2.70 0.69 8.55
CA PRO A 63 1.63 1.20 7.71
C PRO A 63 1.48 0.44 6.39
N TRP A 64 2.60 0.04 5.77
CA TRP A 64 2.60 -0.77 4.54
C TRP A 64 2.09 -2.19 4.80
N VAL A 65 2.47 -2.80 5.92
CA VAL A 65 1.96 -4.11 6.34
C VAL A 65 0.43 -4.05 6.49
N GLN A 66 -0.12 -3.00 7.08
CA GLN A 66 -1.58 -2.82 7.21
C GLN A 66 -2.27 -2.70 5.86
N LEU A 67 -1.74 -1.88 4.95
CA LEU A 67 -2.27 -1.71 3.59
C LEU A 67 -2.29 -3.03 2.82
N LEU A 68 -1.15 -3.73 2.78
CA LEU A 68 -1.00 -4.97 2.03
C LEU A 68 -1.85 -6.09 2.63
N ARG A 69 -1.94 -6.20 3.96
CA ARG A 69 -2.87 -7.11 4.62
C ARG A 69 -4.32 -6.84 4.26
N ALA A 70 -4.73 -5.58 4.20
CA ALA A 70 -6.08 -5.23 3.80
C ALA A 70 -6.35 -5.68 2.36
N TYR A 71 -5.41 -5.44 1.44
CA TYR A 71 -5.51 -5.89 0.06
C TYR A 71 -5.59 -7.42 -0.06
N LEU A 72 -4.72 -8.16 0.64
CA LEU A 72 -4.72 -9.63 0.65
C LEU A 72 -6.06 -10.22 1.13
N ARG A 73 -6.71 -9.59 2.12
CA ARG A 73 -7.98 -10.10 2.68
C ARG A 73 -9.18 -9.89 1.77
N THR A 74 -9.15 -8.87 0.91
CA THR A 74 -10.30 -8.49 0.08
C THR A 74 -10.15 -8.90 -1.37
N GLY A 75 -8.93 -9.14 -1.84
CA GLY A 75 -8.65 -9.54 -3.21
C GLY A 75 -8.87 -11.03 -3.46
N ASP A 76 -9.03 -11.38 -4.73
CA ASP A 76 -9.04 -12.76 -5.18
C ASP A 76 -7.60 -13.34 -5.11
N PRO A 77 -7.39 -14.53 -4.51
CA PRO A 77 -6.06 -15.10 -4.37
C PRO A 77 -5.33 -15.33 -5.71
N ALA A 78 -6.03 -15.71 -6.79
CA ALA A 78 -5.38 -15.95 -8.08
C ALA A 78 -4.88 -14.63 -8.67
N THR A 79 -5.71 -13.58 -8.62
CA THR A 79 -5.33 -12.23 -9.05
C THR A 79 -4.16 -11.70 -8.24
N ILE A 80 -4.21 -11.78 -6.91
CA ILE A 80 -3.13 -11.34 -6.02
C ILE A 80 -1.82 -12.06 -6.36
N ARG A 81 -1.88 -13.38 -6.59
CA ARG A 81 -0.69 -14.17 -6.94
C ARG A 81 -0.07 -13.71 -8.25
N GLU A 82 -0.88 -13.39 -9.24
CA GLU A 82 -0.45 -12.89 -10.54
C GLU A 82 0.18 -11.50 -10.40
N GLU A 83 -0.44 -10.59 -9.63
CA GLU A 83 0.03 -9.24 -9.36
C GLU A 83 1.37 -9.22 -8.60
N MET A 84 1.57 -10.10 -7.62
CA MET A 84 2.85 -10.24 -6.91
C MET A 84 3.97 -10.78 -7.82
N GLY A 85 3.61 -11.57 -8.85
CA GLY A 85 4.55 -12.09 -9.84
C GLY A 85 5.74 -12.83 -9.23
N SER A 86 6.95 -12.47 -9.67
CA SER A 86 8.21 -13.03 -9.15
C SER A 86 8.62 -12.46 -7.79
N GLY A 87 8.02 -11.34 -7.37
CA GLY A 87 8.34 -10.66 -6.11
C GLY A 87 7.64 -11.24 -4.89
N ALA A 88 6.83 -12.29 -5.06
CA ALA A 88 6.01 -12.86 -3.99
C ALA A 88 6.84 -13.36 -2.79
N THR A 89 8.02 -13.93 -3.06
CA THR A 89 8.97 -14.37 -2.03
C THR A 89 9.55 -13.21 -1.23
N ASP A 90 9.81 -12.06 -1.85
CA ASP A 90 10.30 -10.87 -1.14
C ASP A 90 9.20 -10.26 -0.29
N ILE A 91 7.99 -10.17 -0.83
CA ILE A 91 6.82 -9.64 -0.12
C ILE A 91 6.49 -10.49 1.11
N ALA A 92 6.62 -11.82 1.01
CA ALA A 92 6.42 -12.73 2.13
C ALA A 92 7.35 -12.49 3.32
N GLN A 93 8.52 -11.86 3.12
CA GLN A 93 9.42 -11.47 4.22
C GLN A 93 8.81 -10.37 5.10
N MET A 94 8.13 -9.41 4.49
CA MET A 94 7.46 -8.32 5.19
C MET A 94 6.06 -8.74 5.66
N LEU A 95 5.42 -9.65 4.94
CA LEU A 95 4.06 -10.07 5.17
C LEU A 95 3.95 -11.61 5.24
N PRO A 96 4.20 -12.22 6.41
CA PRO A 96 4.12 -13.67 6.57
C PRO A 96 2.76 -14.27 6.20
N ASP A 97 1.69 -13.49 6.29
CA ASP A 97 0.32 -13.83 5.87
C ASP A 97 0.24 -14.30 4.39
N VAL A 98 1.22 -13.95 3.57
CA VAL A 98 1.36 -14.46 2.19
C VAL A 98 1.49 -15.99 2.17
N HIS A 99 2.19 -16.59 3.14
CA HIS A 99 2.35 -18.04 3.22
C HIS A 99 1.07 -18.78 3.64
N ASP A 100 0.15 -18.08 4.33
CA ASP A 100 -1.16 -18.65 4.67
C ASP A 100 -2.02 -18.82 3.42
N LEU A 101 -1.88 -17.92 2.44
CA LEU A 101 -2.59 -17.96 1.16
C LEU A 101 -1.87 -18.81 0.10
N PHE A 102 -0.53 -18.80 0.11
CA PHE A 102 0.31 -19.42 -0.90
C PHE A 102 1.45 -20.22 -0.24
N PRO A 103 1.15 -21.42 0.30
CA PRO A 103 2.14 -22.25 1.00
C PRO A 103 3.31 -22.69 0.10
N GLU A 104 3.14 -22.65 -1.22
CA GLU A 104 4.15 -23.03 -2.21
C GLU A 104 5.23 -21.97 -2.45
N ILE A 105 5.05 -20.74 -1.96
CA ILE A 105 6.04 -19.68 -2.12
C ILE A 105 7.29 -20.04 -1.30
N PRO A 106 8.47 -20.14 -1.93
CA PRO A 106 9.69 -20.47 -1.22
C PRO A 106 10.17 -19.28 -0.39
N SER A 107 10.97 -19.57 0.65
CA SER A 107 11.72 -18.54 1.37
C SER A 107 12.77 -17.90 0.45
N PRO A 108 13.09 -16.61 0.66
CA PRO A 108 14.09 -15.92 -0.15
C PRO A 108 15.48 -16.51 0.04
N PRO A 109 16.35 -16.42 -0.99
CA PRO A 109 17.75 -16.73 -0.81
C PRO A 109 18.36 -15.76 0.22
N SER A 110 19.34 -16.26 0.99
CA SER A 110 20.12 -15.40 1.88
C SER A 110 20.98 -14.47 1.02
N VAL A 111 20.63 -13.19 1.04
CA VAL A 111 21.41 -12.09 0.48
C VAL A 111 21.83 -11.15 1.60
N ASP A 112 22.72 -10.21 1.31
CA ASP A 112 23.06 -9.18 2.27
C ASP A 112 21.83 -8.29 2.59
N PRO A 113 21.77 -7.65 3.77
CA PRO A 113 20.59 -6.89 4.19
C PRO A 113 20.20 -5.73 3.27
N GLU A 114 21.16 -5.12 2.57
CA GLU A 114 20.90 -3.99 1.67
C GLU A 114 20.21 -4.47 0.40
N SER A 115 20.73 -5.54 -0.20
CA SER A 115 20.11 -6.21 -1.34
C SER A 115 18.71 -6.73 -1.01
N ALA A 116 18.51 -7.35 0.16
CA ALA A 116 17.20 -7.83 0.59
C ALA A 116 16.18 -6.68 0.68
N ARG A 117 16.59 -5.54 1.25
CA ARG A 117 15.73 -4.35 1.37
C ARG A 117 15.39 -3.76 0.01
N PHE A 118 16.36 -3.69 -0.90
CA PHE A 118 16.11 -3.21 -2.26
C PHE A 118 15.11 -4.10 -3.00
N GLN A 119 15.29 -5.43 -2.93
CA GLN A 119 14.37 -6.40 -3.54
C GLN A 119 12.97 -6.28 -2.95
N LEU A 120 12.85 -6.16 -1.63
CA LEU A 120 11.56 -5.94 -0.97
C LEU A 120 10.84 -4.69 -1.51
N PHE A 121 11.55 -3.57 -1.64
CA PHE A 121 10.96 -2.31 -2.12
C PHE A 121 10.56 -2.39 -3.59
N ASP A 122 11.43 -2.95 -4.44
CA ASP A 122 11.18 -3.13 -5.87
C ASP A 122 9.99 -4.08 -6.10
N SER A 123 9.96 -5.22 -5.41
CA SER A 123 8.86 -6.19 -5.47
C SER A 123 7.54 -5.62 -4.95
N THR A 124 7.57 -4.85 -3.85
CA THR A 124 6.35 -4.19 -3.32
C THR A 124 5.83 -3.11 -4.26
N ALA A 125 6.72 -2.28 -4.84
CA ALA A 125 6.34 -1.24 -5.78
C ALA A 125 5.73 -1.82 -7.07
N ARG A 126 6.32 -2.89 -7.61
CA ARG A 126 5.76 -3.62 -8.76
C ARG A 126 4.41 -4.23 -8.44
N PHE A 127 4.27 -4.86 -7.28
CA PHE A 127 3.00 -5.42 -6.84
C PHE A 127 1.88 -4.37 -6.80
N LEU A 128 2.13 -3.23 -6.14
CA LEU A 128 1.16 -2.13 -6.08
C LEU A 128 0.87 -1.52 -7.44
N THR A 129 1.86 -1.47 -8.34
CA THR A 129 1.66 -0.99 -9.72
C THR A 129 0.76 -1.95 -10.50
N ASN A 130 0.97 -3.26 -10.38
CA ASN A 130 0.16 -4.29 -11.03
C ASN A 130 -1.27 -4.30 -10.48
N ALA A 131 -1.41 -4.23 -9.16
CA ALA A 131 -2.71 -4.16 -8.48
C ALA A 131 -3.52 -2.91 -8.86
N GLY A 132 -2.82 -1.80 -9.17
CA GLY A 132 -3.44 -0.57 -9.64
C GLY A 132 -3.82 -0.56 -11.13
N ALA A 133 -3.53 -1.62 -11.89
CA ALA A 133 -3.73 -1.64 -13.34
C ALA A 133 -5.20 -1.82 -13.74
N ALA A 134 -5.95 -2.64 -12.99
CA ALA A 134 -7.37 -2.89 -13.27
C ALA A 134 -8.28 -1.76 -12.74
N ALA A 135 -7.98 -1.24 -11.55
CA ALA A 135 -8.65 -0.10 -10.95
C ALA A 135 -7.64 0.72 -10.11
N PRO A 136 -7.77 2.05 -10.03
CA PRO A 136 -6.84 2.87 -9.27
C PRO A 136 -6.78 2.45 -7.79
N LEU A 137 -5.56 2.44 -7.25
CA LEU A 137 -5.32 2.28 -5.82
C LEU A 137 -5.07 3.63 -5.16
N ALA A 138 -5.82 3.93 -4.11
CA ALA A 138 -5.59 5.06 -3.24
C ALA A 138 -5.03 4.55 -1.91
N LEU A 139 -3.73 4.79 -1.68
CA LEU A 139 -3.01 4.39 -0.48
C LEU A 139 -2.93 5.59 0.47
N VAL A 140 -3.52 5.47 1.66
CA VAL A 140 -3.46 6.51 2.69
C VAL A 140 -2.54 6.07 3.81
N LEU A 141 -1.49 6.85 4.06
CA LEU A 141 -0.59 6.70 5.20
C LEU A 141 -0.84 7.85 6.16
N ASP A 142 -1.54 7.55 7.25
CA ASP A 142 -1.97 8.55 8.22
C ASP A 142 -1.07 8.58 9.46
N ASP A 143 -1.05 9.73 10.13
CA ASP A 143 -0.23 10.02 11.31
C ASP A 143 1.28 9.80 11.10
N LEU A 144 1.81 10.19 9.93
CA LEU A 144 3.25 10.22 9.69
C LEU A 144 3.91 11.29 10.60
N HIS A 145 4.46 10.83 11.73
CA HIS A 145 5.29 11.65 12.61
C HIS A 145 6.75 11.62 12.15
N ALA A 146 7.40 12.78 12.15
CA ALA A 146 8.81 12.97 11.83
C ALA A 146 9.69 12.85 13.08
#